data_AF-A0A1I1WWF8-F1
#
_entry.id   AF-A0A1I1WWF8-F1
#
_cell.length_a   1.000
_cell.length_b   1.000
_cell.length_c   1.000
_cell.angle_alpha   90.00
_cell.angle_beta   90.00
_cell.angle_gamma   90.00
#
_symmetry.space_group_name_H-M   'P 1'
#
loop_
_entity.id
_entity.type
_entity.pdbx_description
1 polymer ?
#
loop_
_entity_poly.entity_id
_entity_poly.type
_entity_poly.pdbx_seq_one_letter_code
_entity_poly.pdbx_strand_id
1 'polypeptide(L)'
;MTPSRTAGVRTAYGPGRPRAPGLGPVSARAPGVIRAADGRVIGQGGFMGTAQVCLIGAVMLLGLVGVLTPGVPGTLLCWAAVMWWATREHTSLTWGVLAAATGLLAVVQVVVWLLPPRRIRDSGVTWHTVLVAGSVAIAGFFLLPVLGAVLGFVGAIYVSERVRLGGGHRTAWTATRTAMRAVGGSVLIELLACLIVVGAWIGAVIAG
;
A
#
# COMPACT_ATOMS: atom_id res chain seq x y z
N MET A 1 -43.38 57.03 -12.72
CA MET A 1 -42.89 56.94 -14.11
C MET A 1 -43.66 55.84 -14.82
N THR A 2 -44.64 56.22 -15.63
CA THR A 2 -45.25 55.36 -16.66
C THR A 2 -44.23 55.18 -17.79
N PRO A 3 -44.23 54.04 -18.51
CA PRO A 3 -44.83 54.15 -19.84
C PRO A 3 -45.67 52.93 -20.24
N SER A 4 -46.77 53.29 -20.91
CA SER A 4 -47.64 52.52 -21.77
C SER A 4 -46.88 51.91 -22.96
N ARG A 5 -47.23 50.67 -23.35
CA ARG A 5 -47.08 50.27 -24.76
C ARG A 5 -48.14 49.29 -25.21
N THR A 6 -48.61 49.61 -26.40
CA THR A 6 -49.87 49.34 -27.05
C THR A 6 -49.91 47.98 -27.74
N ALA A 7 -51.12 47.44 -27.85
CA ALA A 7 -51.48 46.29 -28.66
C ALA A 7 -51.05 46.44 -30.14
N GLY A 8 -50.66 45.31 -30.72
CA GLY A 8 -50.37 45.17 -32.15
C GLY A 8 -50.62 43.73 -32.59
N VAL A 9 -51.89 43.43 -32.85
CA VAL A 9 -52.33 42.23 -33.56
C VAL A 9 -51.90 42.33 -35.02
N ARG A 10 -51.18 41.33 -35.54
CA ARG A 10 -51.31 40.95 -36.95
C ARG A 10 -50.92 39.49 -37.20
N THR A 11 -51.96 38.70 -37.43
CA THR A 11 -52.01 37.38 -38.05
C THR A 11 -51.47 37.43 -39.48
N ALA A 12 -50.58 36.52 -39.83
CA ALA A 12 -50.33 36.12 -41.22
C ALA A 12 -50.00 34.62 -41.26
N TYR A 13 -51.07 33.83 -41.38
CA TYR A 13 -51.04 32.43 -41.78
C TYR A 13 -51.09 32.37 -43.30
N GLY A 14 -50.15 31.69 -43.95
CA GLY A 14 -50.22 31.45 -45.40
C GLY A 14 -49.03 30.62 -45.92
N PRO A 15 -49.26 29.55 -46.71
CA PRO A 15 -48.38 28.38 -46.78
C PRO A 15 -47.50 28.34 -48.03
N GLY A 16 -46.38 27.60 -47.99
CA GLY A 16 -45.57 27.39 -49.20
C GLY A 16 -44.41 26.42 -49.01
N ARG A 17 -44.67 25.11 -49.12
CA ARG A 17 -43.65 24.11 -49.45
C ARG A 17 -43.87 23.62 -50.89
N PRO A 18 -42.83 23.62 -51.73
CA PRO A 18 -42.72 22.67 -52.82
C PRO A 18 -41.83 21.49 -52.40
N ARG A 19 -42.40 20.28 -52.41
CA ARG A 19 -41.68 18.99 -52.35
C ARG A 19 -41.05 18.74 -53.73
N ALA A 20 -39.74 18.59 -53.82
CA ALA A 20 -39.10 17.98 -54.97
C ALA A 20 -38.88 16.47 -54.70
N PRO A 21 -39.40 15.56 -55.53
CA PRO A 21 -39.06 14.14 -55.50
C PRO A 21 -37.92 13.88 -56.49
N GLY A 22 -36.69 13.74 -55.97
CA GLY A 22 -35.51 13.34 -56.73
C GLY A 22 -34.99 11.99 -56.25
N LEU A 23 -35.18 10.95 -57.07
CA LEU A 23 -34.55 9.64 -56.93
C LEU A 23 -33.03 9.72 -57.08
N GLY A 24 -32.31 8.87 -56.34
CA GLY A 24 -30.93 8.48 -56.68
C GLY A 24 -30.13 7.93 -55.49
N PRO A 25 -29.81 6.62 -55.45
CA PRO A 25 -29.14 5.99 -54.32
C PRO A 25 -27.63 6.04 -54.50
N VAL A 26 -26.88 6.50 -53.50
CA VAL A 26 -25.43 6.23 -53.44
C VAL A 26 -25.02 5.97 -52.00
N SER A 27 -25.21 4.72 -51.57
CA SER A 27 -24.43 4.15 -50.48
C SER A 27 -23.01 3.96 -50.98
N ALA A 28 -22.17 5.00 -50.83
CA ALA A 28 -20.73 4.87 -50.98
C ALA A 28 -20.18 4.18 -49.71
N ARG A 29 -20.32 2.86 -49.66
CA ARG A 29 -19.65 2.01 -48.68
C ARG A 29 -18.15 2.04 -48.99
N ALA A 30 -17.40 2.86 -48.26
CA ALA A 30 -15.95 2.86 -48.33
C ALA A 30 -15.41 1.45 -48.01
N PRO A 31 -14.68 0.79 -48.93
CA PRO A 31 -13.96 -0.43 -48.63
C PRO A 31 -12.61 -0.06 -48.04
N GLY A 32 -12.27 -0.66 -46.90
CA GLY A 32 -10.91 -0.65 -46.40
C GLY A 32 -10.59 0.47 -45.42
N VAL A 33 -11.03 0.30 -44.18
CA VAL A 33 -10.09 0.44 -43.07
C VAL A 33 -10.25 -0.81 -42.21
N ILE A 34 -9.49 -1.86 -42.53
CA ILE A 34 -9.10 -2.84 -41.53
C ILE A 34 -8.24 -2.05 -40.55
N ARG A 35 -8.87 -1.46 -39.52
CA ARG A 35 -8.13 -0.93 -38.37
C ARG A 35 -7.70 -2.15 -37.58
N ALA A 36 -6.59 -2.73 -37.99
CA ALA A 36 -5.73 -3.57 -37.17
C ALA A 36 -5.20 -2.70 -36.02
N ALA A 37 -6.05 -2.43 -35.04
CA ALA A 37 -5.71 -1.87 -33.75
C ALA A 37 -6.83 -2.22 -32.77
N ASP A 38 -7.19 -3.50 -32.73
CA ASP A 38 -7.51 -4.13 -31.45
C ASP A 38 -6.14 -4.37 -30.78
N GLY A 39 -5.42 -3.35 -30.33
CA GLY A 39 -5.98 -2.43 -29.35
C GLY A 39 -6.40 -3.17 -28.11
N ARG A 40 -5.88 -4.40 -27.87
CA ARG A 40 -5.97 -5.11 -26.61
C ARG A 40 -5.47 -4.17 -25.54
N VAL A 41 -6.43 -3.43 -25.01
CA VAL A 41 -6.44 -2.75 -23.74
C VAL A 41 -6.28 -3.87 -22.72
N ILE A 42 -5.05 -4.33 -22.55
CA ILE A 42 -4.67 -5.08 -21.36
C ILE A 42 -4.64 -4.04 -20.25
N GLY A 43 -5.78 -3.83 -19.59
CA GLY A 43 -5.87 -3.08 -18.34
C GLY A 43 -6.40 -1.65 -18.42
N GLN A 44 -7.55 -1.41 -19.05
CA GLN A 44 -8.37 -0.22 -18.75
C GLN A 44 -9.82 -0.68 -18.54
N GLY A 45 -10.22 -0.88 -17.30
CA GLY A 45 -11.59 -1.24 -16.98
C GLY A 45 -11.79 -1.66 -15.52
N GLY A 46 -11.92 -0.67 -14.65
CA GLY A 46 -12.57 -0.80 -13.34
C GLY A 46 -11.63 -1.08 -12.16
N PHE A 47 -11.57 -0.14 -11.21
CA PHE A 47 -10.71 -0.15 -10.02
C PHE A 47 -9.21 -0.04 -10.37
N MET A 48 -8.34 0.42 -9.46
CA MET A 48 -6.89 0.41 -9.70
C MET A 48 -6.49 -0.92 -10.34
N GLY A 49 -5.86 -0.88 -11.53
CA GLY A 49 -5.58 -2.10 -12.28
C GLY A 49 -4.86 -3.11 -11.38
N THR A 50 -5.30 -4.35 -11.34
CA THR A 50 -4.77 -5.39 -10.42
C THR A 50 -3.24 -5.43 -10.39
N ALA A 51 -2.60 -5.18 -11.54
CA ALA A 51 -1.16 -5.04 -11.68
C ALA A 51 -0.54 -3.96 -10.78
N GLN A 52 -1.20 -2.81 -10.60
CA GLN A 52 -0.74 -1.72 -9.73
C GLN A 52 -0.82 -2.10 -8.25
N VAL A 53 -1.90 -2.76 -7.82
CA VAL A 53 -2.03 -3.27 -6.44
C VAL A 53 -0.96 -4.33 -6.17
N CYS A 54 -0.73 -5.23 -7.13
CA CYS A 54 0.35 -6.21 -7.04
C CYS A 54 1.73 -5.55 -6.96
N LEU A 55 1.95 -4.46 -7.69
CA LEU A 55 3.23 -3.72 -7.66
C LEU A 55 3.44 -3.03 -6.31
N ILE A 56 2.42 -2.37 -5.76
CA ILE A 56 2.50 -1.76 -4.42
C ILE A 56 2.73 -2.84 -3.36
N GLY A 57 2.00 -3.95 -3.43
CA GLY A 57 2.19 -5.09 -2.55
C GLY A 57 3.61 -5.66 -2.64
N ALA A 58 4.17 -5.78 -3.84
CA ALA A 58 5.55 -6.22 -4.04
C ALA A 58 6.57 -5.25 -3.44
N VAL A 59 6.37 -3.93 -3.57
CA VAL A 59 7.24 -2.93 -2.93
C VAL A 59 7.12 -2.99 -1.40
N MET A 60 5.92 -3.22 -0.86
CA MET A 60 5.74 -3.42 0.58
C MET A 60 6.42 -4.69 1.10
N LEU A 61 6.33 -5.80 0.36
CA LEU A 61 7.08 -7.02 0.66
C LEU A 61 8.59 -6.77 0.63
N LEU A 62 9.07 -6.00 -0.35
CA LEU A 62 10.47 -5.58 -0.42
C LEU A 62 10.85 -4.70 0.77
N GLY A 63 9.94 -3.84 1.25
CA GLY A 63 10.11 -3.07 2.48
C GLY A 63 10.21 -3.94 3.73
N LEU A 64 9.39 -4.99 3.84
CA LEU A 64 9.48 -5.99 4.92
C LEU A 64 10.81 -6.74 4.89
N VAL A 65 11.25 -7.18 3.71
CA VAL A 65 12.57 -7.82 3.53
C VAL A 65 13.70 -6.81 3.82
N GLY A 66 13.51 -5.54 3.47
CA GLY A 66 14.44 -4.44 3.75
C GLY A 66 14.64 -4.20 5.25
N VAL A 67 13.58 -4.23 6.07
CA VAL A 67 13.71 -4.15 7.54
C VAL A 67 14.54 -5.32 8.07
N LEU A 68 14.32 -6.49 7.48
CA LEU A 68 15.10 -7.67 7.72
C LEU A 68 16.43 -7.65 7.00
N THR A 69 16.98 -6.51 6.54
CA THR A 69 18.32 -6.41 5.93
C THR A 69 19.10 -5.27 6.59
N PRO A 70 20.27 -5.50 7.23
CA PRO A 70 20.97 -4.45 7.96
C PRO A 70 21.54 -3.45 6.96
N GLY A 71 21.16 -2.18 7.08
CA GLY A 71 21.61 -1.12 6.17
C GLY A 71 20.59 -0.71 5.11
N VAL A 72 19.48 -1.43 4.96
CA VAL A 72 18.36 -0.99 4.14
C VAL A 72 17.25 -0.46 5.05
N PRO A 73 16.90 0.84 4.98
CA PRO A 73 15.78 1.38 5.73
C PRO A 73 14.45 0.90 5.12
N GLY A 74 13.99 -0.29 5.53
CA GLY A 74 12.72 -0.87 5.05
C GLY A 74 11.49 -0.02 5.35
N THR A 75 11.56 0.81 6.40
CA THR A 75 10.56 1.83 6.73
C THR A 75 10.41 2.89 5.63
N LEU A 76 11.51 3.33 5.03
CA LEU A 76 11.49 4.29 3.91
C LEU A 76 10.89 3.68 2.64
N LEU A 77 11.14 2.39 2.38
CA LEU A 77 10.52 1.66 1.27
C LEU A 77 9.00 1.56 1.45
N CYS A 78 8.53 1.23 2.66
CA CYS A 78 7.10 1.19 2.97
C CYS A 78 6.46 2.58 2.85
N TRP A 79 7.13 3.63 3.34
CA TRP A 79 6.67 5.00 3.20
C TRP A 79 6.59 5.43 1.73
N ALA A 80 7.61 5.14 0.93
CA ALA A 80 7.65 5.45 -0.49
C ALA A 80 6.52 4.74 -1.25
N ALA A 81 6.22 3.49 -0.89
CA ALA A 81 5.09 2.74 -1.46
C ALA A 81 3.74 3.43 -1.16
N VAL A 82 3.51 3.83 0.10
CA VAL A 82 2.28 4.52 0.51
C VAL A 82 2.19 5.91 -0.12
N MET A 83 3.30 6.66 -0.18
CA MET A 83 3.33 7.97 -0.83
C MET A 83 3.04 7.85 -2.33
N TRP A 84 3.62 6.86 -3.00
CA TRP A 84 3.33 6.60 -4.40
C TRP A 84 1.85 6.24 -4.61
N TRP A 85 1.27 5.42 -3.73
CA TRP A 85 -0.15 5.10 -3.79
C TRP A 85 -1.05 6.33 -3.54
N ALA A 86 -0.74 7.12 -2.51
CA ALA A 86 -1.50 8.32 -2.15
C ALA A 86 -1.53 9.39 -3.24
N THR A 87 -0.41 9.56 -3.96
CA THR A 87 -0.32 10.49 -5.10
C THR A 87 -1.04 9.99 -6.36
N ARG A 88 -1.59 8.76 -6.35
CA ARG A 88 -2.35 8.20 -7.48
C ARG A 88 -3.86 8.22 -7.24
N GLU A 89 -4.31 7.86 -6.04
CA GLU A 89 -5.75 7.79 -5.71
C GLU A 89 -6.36 9.19 -5.43
N HIS A 90 -5.57 10.11 -4.86
CA HIS A 90 -6.00 11.48 -4.50
C HIS A 90 -7.29 11.57 -3.64
N THR A 91 -7.56 10.59 -2.78
CA THR A 91 -8.74 10.57 -1.88
C THR A 91 -8.39 11.04 -0.46
N SER A 92 -9.38 11.57 0.29
CA SER A 92 -9.16 11.99 1.69
C SER A 92 -8.64 10.86 2.58
N LEU A 93 -9.06 9.63 2.32
CA LEU A 93 -8.61 8.43 3.00
C LEU A 93 -7.13 8.14 2.72
N THR A 94 -6.67 8.24 1.45
CA THR A 94 -5.26 8.04 1.09
C THR A 94 -4.35 9.02 1.80
N TRP A 95 -4.74 10.30 1.87
CA TRP A 95 -4.00 11.33 2.59
C TRP A 95 -3.95 11.06 4.10
N GLY A 96 -5.05 10.57 4.68
CA GLY A 96 -5.10 10.14 6.08
C GLY A 96 -4.13 8.99 6.38
N VAL A 97 -4.09 7.96 5.53
CA VAL A 97 -3.14 6.84 5.66
C VAL A 97 -1.70 7.30 5.50
N LEU A 98 -1.42 8.20 4.54
CA LEU A 98 -0.09 8.77 4.35
C LEU A 98 0.36 9.58 5.58
N ALA A 99 -0.51 10.42 6.13
CA ALA A 99 -0.22 11.21 7.33
C ALA A 99 0.03 10.30 8.54
N ALA A 100 -0.82 9.29 8.75
CA ALA A 100 -0.66 8.32 9.82
C ALA A 100 0.65 7.51 9.68
N ALA A 101 0.95 7.02 8.48
CA ALA A 101 2.19 6.31 8.18
C ALA A 101 3.41 7.20 8.42
N THR A 102 3.37 8.45 7.97
CA THR A 102 4.47 9.41 8.17
C THR A 102 4.69 9.68 9.66
N GLY A 103 3.63 9.94 10.42
CA GLY A 103 3.72 10.17 11.86
C GLY A 103 4.28 8.95 12.59
N LEU A 104 3.76 7.76 12.31
CA LEU A 104 4.22 6.51 12.92
C LEU A 104 5.69 6.24 12.61
N LEU A 105 6.10 6.38 11.34
CA LEU A 105 7.47 6.14 10.92
C LEU A 105 8.43 7.20 11.45
N ALA A 106 8.00 8.47 11.56
CA ALA A 106 8.80 9.51 12.21
C ALA A 106 9.03 9.20 13.68
N VAL A 107 7.99 8.77 14.42
CA VAL A 107 8.11 8.34 15.82
C VAL A 107 9.07 7.16 15.95
N VAL A 108 8.93 6.15 15.08
CA VAL A 108 9.80 4.98 15.05
C VAL A 108 11.24 5.38 14.76
N GLN A 109 11.46 6.28 13.79
CA GLN A 109 12.80 6.77 13.45
C GLN A 109 13.45 7.50 14.62
N VAL A 110 12.69 8.33 15.34
CA VAL A 110 13.16 9.01 16.55
C VAL A 110 13.50 7.99 17.64
N VAL A 111 12.63 7.00 17.88
CA VAL A 111 12.90 5.93 18.85
C VAL A 111 14.18 5.19 18.48
N VAL A 112 14.34 4.76 17.23
CA VAL A 112 15.55 4.07 16.76
C VAL A 112 16.80 4.96 16.88
N TRP A 113 16.68 6.27 16.66
CA TRP A 113 17.76 7.23 16.89
C TRP A 113 18.16 7.35 18.36
N LEU A 114 17.22 7.21 19.29
CA LEU A 114 17.49 7.19 20.73
C LEU A 114 18.05 5.85 21.22
N LEU A 115 17.84 4.75 20.48
CA LEU A 115 18.36 3.44 20.86
C LEU A 115 19.87 3.30 20.56
N PRO A 116 20.64 2.62 21.43
CA PRO A 116 22.05 2.35 21.19
C PRO A 116 22.28 1.57 19.87
N PRO A 117 23.40 1.79 19.16
CA PRO A 117 23.73 1.08 17.94
C PRO A 117 23.69 -0.44 18.13
N ARG A 118 23.07 -1.14 17.17
CA ARG A 118 22.87 -2.60 17.20
C ARG A 118 24.20 -3.34 17.40
N ARG A 119 24.40 -3.99 18.55
CA ARG A 119 25.56 -4.84 18.84
C ARG A 119 25.26 -6.29 18.50
N ILE A 120 25.20 -6.59 17.20
CA ILE A 120 24.95 -7.95 16.69
C ILE A 120 26.05 -8.92 17.16
N ARG A 121 27.32 -8.45 17.17
CA ARG A 121 28.50 -9.26 17.53
C ARG A 121 28.52 -9.72 19.00
N ASP A 122 27.93 -8.95 19.92
CA ASP A 122 28.00 -9.26 21.36
C ASP A 122 26.80 -10.08 21.85
N SER A 123 25.75 -10.19 21.02
CA SER A 123 24.47 -10.82 21.41
C SER A 123 24.39 -12.33 21.13
N GLY A 124 25.32 -12.88 20.34
CA GLY A 124 25.29 -14.28 19.91
C GLY A 124 24.16 -14.63 18.93
N VAL A 125 23.33 -13.66 18.53
CA VAL A 125 22.19 -13.87 17.62
C VAL A 125 22.69 -13.86 16.18
N THR A 126 22.48 -14.98 15.48
CA THR A 126 22.79 -15.09 14.06
C THR A 126 21.73 -14.37 13.23
N TRP A 127 22.15 -13.88 12.06
CA TRP A 127 21.26 -13.27 11.09
C TRP A 127 20.05 -14.14 10.70
N HIS A 128 20.29 -15.43 10.53
CA HIS A 128 19.25 -16.42 10.25
C HIS A 128 18.17 -16.45 11.33
N THR A 129 18.54 -16.29 12.61
CA THR A 129 17.58 -16.26 13.72
C THR A 129 16.65 -15.06 13.62
N VAL A 130 17.17 -13.89 13.24
CA VAL A 130 16.37 -12.67 13.04
C VAL A 130 15.42 -12.84 11.86
N LEU A 131 15.87 -13.44 10.77
CA LEU A 131 15.03 -13.73 9.59
C LEU A 131 13.88 -14.68 9.94
N VAL A 132 14.18 -15.77 10.64
CA VAL A 132 13.15 -16.73 11.09
C VAL A 132 12.18 -16.05 12.05
N ALA A 133 12.67 -15.29 13.03
CA ALA A 133 11.83 -14.58 13.98
C ALA A 133 10.94 -13.54 13.31
N GLY A 134 11.47 -12.79 12.34
CA GLY A 134 10.70 -11.85 11.52
C GLY A 134 9.62 -12.55 10.71
N SER A 135 9.94 -13.68 10.09
CA SER A 135 8.97 -14.47 9.31
C SER A 135 7.82 -15.01 10.19
N VAL A 136 8.14 -15.52 11.38
CA VAL A 136 7.15 -15.98 12.36
C VAL A 136 6.31 -14.80 12.88
N ALA A 137 6.92 -13.63 13.09
CA ALA A 137 6.21 -12.42 13.49
C ALA A 137 5.22 -11.94 12.43
N ILE A 138 5.62 -11.96 11.16
CA ILE A 138 4.75 -11.61 10.02
C ILE A 138 3.55 -12.57 9.99
N ALA A 139 3.78 -13.89 10.09
CA ALA A 139 2.70 -14.88 10.16
C ALA A 139 1.78 -14.65 11.38
N GLY A 140 2.36 -14.35 12.54
CA GLY A 140 1.62 -14.04 13.76
C GLY A 140 0.75 -12.79 13.66
N PHE A 141 1.20 -11.76 12.93
CA PHE A 141 0.42 -10.54 12.69
C PHE A 141 -0.91 -10.82 11.99
N PHE A 142 -0.93 -11.74 11.03
CA PHE A 142 -2.15 -12.12 10.32
C PHE A 142 -3.14 -12.89 11.21
N LEU A 143 -2.66 -13.57 12.27
CA LEU A 143 -3.51 -14.26 13.24
C LEU A 143 -4.07 -13.30 14.29
N LEU A 144 -3.20 -12.48 14.88
CA LEU A 144 -3.59 -11.48 15.87
C LEU A 144 -2.74 -10.22 15.64
N PRO A 145 -3.32 -9.15 15.06
CA PRO A 145 -2.57 -7.95 14.71
C PRO A 145 -1.80 -7.41 15.91
N VAL A 146 -0.56 -6.96 15.65
CA VAL A 146 0.39 -6.41 16.63
C VAL A 146 0.87 -7.43 17.68
N LEU A 147 -0.02 -8.03 18.47
CA LEU A 147 0.33 -8.97 19.53
C LEU A 147 0.95 -10.25 18.98
N GLY A 148 0.40 -10.81 17.90
CA GLY A 148 0.95 -12.00 17.25
C GLY A 148 2.34 -11.77 16.65
N ALA A 149 2.62 -10.55 16.18
CA ALA A 149 3.96 -10.18 15.73
C ALA A 149 4.97 -10.12 16.88
N VAL A 150 4.61 -9.46 17.99
CA VAL A 150 5.47 -9.38 19.19
C VAL A 150 5.73 -10.77 19.77
N LEU A 151 4.66 -11.54 19.99
CA LEU A 151 4.75 -12.87 20.57
C LEU A 151 5.46 -13.84 19.62
N GLY A 152 5.19 -13.77 18.32
CA GLY A 152 5.85 -14.57 17.30
C GLY A 152 7.35 -14.29 17.22
N PHE A 153 7.76 -13.02 17.22
CA PHE A 153 9.17 -12.64 17.17
C PHE A 153 9.92 -13.08 18.44
N VAL A 154 9.40 -12.72 19.62
CA VAL A 154 10.02 -13.06 20.90
C VAL A 154 10.02 -14.57 21.12
N GLY A 155 8.92 -15.25 20.79
CA GLY A 155 8.79 -16.69 20.87
C GLY A 155 9.77 -17.43 19.97
N ALA A 156 9.94 -16.99 18.72
CA ALA A 156 10.90 -17.59 17.79
C ALA A 156 12.35 -17.45 18.28
N ILE A 157 12.73 -16.27 18.79
CA ILE A 157 14.06 -16.07 19.39
C ILE A 157 14.21 -16.98 20.62
N TYR A 158 13.22 -17.01 21.51
CA TYR A 158 13.25 -17.85 22.70
C TYR A 158 13.39 -19.35 22.38
N VAL A 159 12.65 -19.86 21.39
CA VAL A 159 12.77 -21.24 20.94
C VAL A 159 14.16 -21.51 20.36
N SER A 160 14.69 -20.59 19.54
CA SER A 160 16.04 -20.75 18.98
C SER A 160 17.13 -20.82 20.07
N GLU A 161 17.04 -19.96 21.09
CA GLU A 161 17.96 -19.96 22.24
C GLU A 161 17.76 -21.21 23.11
N ARG A 162 16.52 -21.67 23.31
CA ARG A 162 16.21 -22.91 24.04
C ARG A 162 16.82 -24.14 23.39
N VAL A 163 16.72 -24.24 22.06
CA VAL A 163 17.31 -25.34 21.28
C VAL A 163 18.84 -25.26 21.34
N ARG A 164 19.42 -24.07 21.24
CA ARG A 164 20.88 -23.88 21.29
C ARG A 164 21.49 -24.19 22.66
N LEU A 165 20.77 -23.89 23.75
CA LEU A 165 21.24 -24.03 25.13
C LEU A 165 20.79 -25.33 25.82
N GLY A 166 20.16 -26.27 25.10
CA GLY A 166 19.82 -27.59 25.63
C GLY A 166 18.68 -27.61 26.68
N GLY A 167 17.74 -26.66 26.63
CA GLY A 167 16.47 -26.78 27.36
C GLY A 167 16.35 -26.04 28.71
N GLY A 168 17.43 -25.44 29.22
CA GLY A 168 17.35 -24.59 30.43
C GLY A 168 16.44 -23.37 30.24
N HIS A 169 15.29 -23.32 30.93
CA HIS A 169 14.32 -22.21 30.79
C HIS A 169 14.90 -20.86 31.21
N ARG A 170 15.55 -20.83 32.37
CA ARG A 170 16.05 -19.60 32.99
C ARG A 170 17.20 -18.99 32.20
N THR A 171 18.11 -19.83 31.71
CA THR A 171 19.26 -19.43 30.89
C THR A 171 18.83 -18.94 29.50
N ALA A 172 17.88 -19.63 28.87
CA ALA A 172 17.35 -19.20 27.58
C ALA A 172 16.56 -17.89 27.66
N TRP A 173 15.79 -17.67 28.73
CA TRP A 173 15.09 -16.40 28.94
C TRP A 173 16.05 -15.22 29.14
N THR A 174 17.11 -15.41 29.93
CA THR A 174 18.14 -14.37 30.10
C THR A 174 18.86 -14.06 28.79
N ALA A 175 19.19 -15.08 27.99
CA ALA A 175 19.80 -14.90 26.67
C ALA A 175 18.84 -14.16 25.71
N THR A 176 17.57 -14.56 25.67
CA THR A 176 16.52 -13.89 24.87
C THR A 176 16.38 -12.42 25.26
N ARG A 177 16.38 -12.10 26.55
CA ARG A 177 16.25 -10.71 27.02
C ARG A 177 17.45 -9.86 26.62
N THR A 178 18.66 -10.42 26.67
CA THR A 178 19.88 -9.75 26.21
C THR A 178 19.86 -9.55 24.69
N ALA A 179 19.47 -10.58 23.93
CA ALA A 179 19.28 -10.51 22.48
C ALA A 179 18.25 -9.45 22.07
N MET A 180 17.10 -9.43 22.75
CA MET A 180 16.04 -8.44 22.54
C MET A 180 16.51 -7.01 22.85
N ARG A 181 17.32 -6.81 23.89
CA ARG A 181 17.87 -5.48 24.21
C ARG A 181 18.96 -5.04 23.24
N ALA A 182 19.78 -5.97 22.75
CA ALA A 182 20.92 -5.66 21.90
C ALA A 182 20.55 -5.41 20.43
N VAL A 183 19.58 -6.17 19.91
CA VAL A 183 19.21 -6.15 18.48
C VAL A 183 17.70 -6.23 18.31
N GLY A 184 17.04 -7.17 19.01
CA GLY A 184 15.65 -7.54 18.72
C GLY A 184 14.63 -6.42 18.91
N GLY A 185 14.85 -5.50 19.85
CA GLY A 185 13.93 -4.39 20.13
C GLY A 185 13.84 -3.40 18.97
N SER A 186 14.98 -3.00 18.41
CA SER A 186 15.01 -2.09 17.25
C SER A 186 14.38 -2.74 16.00
N VAL A 187 14.69 -4.01 15.73
CA VAL A 187 14.13 -4.76 14.59
C VAL A 187 12.62 -4.98 14.77
N LEU A 188 12.19 -5.34 15.98
CA LEU A 188 10.77 -5.56 16.28
C LEU A 188 9.96 -4.28 16.11
N ILE A 189 10.47 -3.13 16.55
CA ILE A 189 9.80 -1.83 16.38
C ILE A 189 9.68 -1.48 14.90
N GLU A 190 10.75 -1.61 14.12
CA GLU A 190 10.71 -1.36 12.67
C GLU A 190 9.75 -2.31 11.95
N LEU A 191 9.79 -3.60 12.28
CA LEU A 191 8.94 -4.61 11.68
C LEU A 191 7.46 -4.38 12.01
N LEU A 192 7.15 -4.02 13.26
CA LEU A 192 5.79 -3.63 13.67
C LEU A 192 5.31 -2.39 12.93
N ALA A 193 6.17 -1.37 12.81
CA ALA A 193 5.83 -0.14 12.10
C ALA A 193 5.46 -0.44 10.65
N CYS A 194 6.29 -1.23 9.96
CA CYS A 194 6.00 -1.69 8.60
C CYS A 194 4.71 -2.49 8.52
N LEU A 195 4.46 -3.43 9.44
CA LEU A 195 3.24 -4.23 9.47
C LEU A 195 1.98 -3.38 9.72
N ILE A 196 2.06 -2.37 10.58
CA ILE A 196 0.94 -1.43 10.81
C ILE A 196 0.67 -0.63 9.55
N VAL A 197 1.71 -0.14 8.86
CA VAL A 197 1.56 0.59 7.59
C VAL A 197 0.93 -0.31 6.51
N VAL A 198 1.41 -1.55 6.39
CA VAL A 198 0.84 -2.54 5.47
C VAL A 198 -0.62 -2.84 5.84
N GLY A 199 -0.92 -3.05 7.12
CA GLY A 199 -2.28 -3.31 7.59
C GLY A 199 -3.23 -2.13 7.34
N ALA A 200 -2.77 -0.90 7.56
CA ALA A 200 -3.52 0.32 7.26
C ALA A 200 -3.79 0.46 5.75
N TRP A 201 -2.80 0.15 4.91
CA TRP A 201 -2.97 0.13 3.45
C TRP A 201 -3.95 -0.95 3.00
N ILE A 202 -3.82 -2.18 3.50
CA ILE A 202 -4.77 -3.26 3.19
C ILE A 202 -6.19 -2.86 3.63
N GLY A 203 -6.34 -2.33 4.84
CA GLY A 203 -7.63 -1.86 5.34
C GLY A 203 -8.23 -0.75 4.48
N ALA A 204 -7.40 0.18 4.01
CA ALA A 204 -7.81 1.24 3.10
C ALA A 204 -8.25 0.70 1.73
N VAL A 205 -7.48 -0.20 1.14
CA VAL A 205 -7.81 -0.85 -0.15
C VAL A 205 -9.10 -1.66 -0.05
N ILE A 206 -9.36 -2.30 1.09
CA ILE A 206 -10.61 -3.01 1.36
C ILE A 206 -11.78 -2.03 1.57
N ALA A 207 -11.51 -0.85 2.15
CA ALA A 207 -12.53 0.16 2.46
C ALA A 207 -12.97 0.99 1.24
N GLY A 208 -12.09 1.22 0.25
CA GLY A 208 -12.40 1.93 -1.00
C GLY A 208 -11.52 3.14 -1.24
#